data_AF-A0A1I5LHU2-F1
#
_entry.id   AF-A0A1I5LHU2-F1
#
_cell.length_a   1.000
_cell.length_b   1.000
_cell.length_c   1.000
_cell.angle_alpha   90.00
_cell.angle_beta   90.00
_cell.angle_gamma   90.00
#
_symmetry.space_group_name_H-M   'P 1'
#
loop_
_entity.id
_entity.type
_entity.pdbx_description
1 polymer ?
#
loop_
_entity_poly.entity_id
_entity_poly.type
_entity_poly.pdbx_seq_one_letter_code
_entity_poly.pdbx_strand_id
1 'polypeptide(L)'
;MNIERVLSILERIVDLIRPKFYNRLTWAVILTGLLLLAAPWWSDLVVAVAAKYLEVKLPEADSHFGWGLGLVALGLVYHAFVHYVGELVSAQKSSQVLIDQKAHDRRMFDQFSGIVSEEDLAWILADLQNQHAYVSRQGRHLDDAVRHLLAPASQFIDAQVQNAARTLGASLRELRNWTSLNFFVHGAQREDGGYRFCLYPDLNPDLGRPTEEESVRYGRFAEELYAKVDDANDKYGQFRSTIKRVLAA
;
A
#
# COMPACT_ATOMS: atom_id res chain seq x y z
N MET A 1 -25.06 -15.87 4.21
CA MET A 1 -24.56 -15.46 5.55
C MET A 1 -23.43 -14.46 5.31
N ASN A 2 -23.53 -13.24 5.83
CA ASN A 2 -22.64 -12.14 5.45
C ASN A 2 -21.23 -12.39 6.03
N ILE A 3 -20.20 -12.38 5.19
CA ILE A 3 -18.82 -12.72 5.58
C ILE A 3 -18.34 -11.82 6.73
N GLU A 4 -18.67 -10.53 6.68
CA GLU A 4 -18.39 -9.54 7.74
C GLU A 4 -18.99 -9.92 9.10
N ARG A 5 -20.19 -10.55 9.10
CA ARG A 5 -20.86 -10.96 10.33
C ARG A 5 -20.12 -12.14 10.97
N VAL A 6 -19.71 -13.11 10.16
CA VAL A 6 -18.92 -14.27 10.60
C VAL A 6 -17.58 -13.81 11.17
N LEU A 7 -16.95 -12.83 10.53
CA LEU A 7 -15.70 -12.22 10.98
C LEU A 7 -15.80 -11.50 12.31
N SER A 8 -16.80 -10.65 12.47
CA SER A 8 -17.01 -9.93 13.73
C SER A 8 -17.27 -10.90 14.89
N ILE A 9 -17.91 -12.04 14.62
CA ILE A 9 -18.14 -13.10 15.60
C ILE A 9 -16.81 -13.81 15.91
N LEU A 10 -16.02 -14.17 14.89
CA LEU A 10 -14.71 -14.80 15.08
C LEU A 10 -13.73 -13.88 15.83
N GLU A 11 -13.67 -12.58 15.51
CA GLU A 11 -12.84 -11.63 16.26
C GLU A 11 -13.25 -11.53 17.72
N ARG A 12 -14.55 -11.38 17.99
CA ARG A 12 -15.05 -11.37 19.37
C ARG A 12 -14.72 -12.66 20.10
N ILE A 13 -14.86 -13.81 19.44
CA ILE A 13 -14.50 -15.11 19.99
C ILE A 13 -13.00 -15.18 20.27
N VAL A 14 -12.14 -14.76 19.34
CA VAL A 14 -10.69 -14.73 19.54
C VAL A 14 -10.30 -13.80 20.67
N ASP A 15 -10.84 -12.59 20.74
CA ASP A 15 -10.54 -11.64 21.81
C ASP A 15 -11.03 -12.13 23.18
N LEU A 16 -12.16 -12.86 23.21
CA LEU A 16 -12.70 -13.48 24.42
C LEU A 16 -11.87 -14.71 24.87
N ILE A 17 -11.37 -15.50 23.91
CA ILE A 17 -10.65 -16.77 24.13
C ILE A 17 -9.14 -16.56 24.29
N ARG A 18 -8.60 -15.44 23.79
CA ARG A 18 -7.19 -15.06 23.85
C ARG A 18 -6.91 -13.94 24.86
N PRO A 19 -7.41 -13.99 26.12
CA PRO A 19 -6.90 -13.07 27.13
C PRO A 19 -5.40 -13.34 27.31
N LYS A 20 -4.66 -12.35 27.85
CA LYS A 20 -3.21 -12.44 28.14
C LYS A 20 -2.80 -13.70 28.94
N PHE A 21 -3.76 -14.41 29.51
CA PHE A 21 -3.62 -15.60 30.35
C PHE A 21 -3.94 -16.93 29.66
N TYR A 22 -4.39 -16.97 28.39
CA TYR A 22 -4.82 -18.23 27.75
C TYR A 22 -3.71 -19.29 27.75
N ASN A 23 -2.48 -18.86 27.44
CA ASN A 23 -1.33 -19.76 27.40
C ASN A 23 -1.07 -20.37 28.78
N ARG A 24 -1.24 -19.58 29.86
CA ARG A 24 -1.09 -20.06 31.25
C ARG A 24 -2.18 -21.06 31.63
N LEU A 25 -3.42 -20.83 31.18
CA LEU A 25 -4.55 -21.74 31.43
C LEU A 25 -4.36 -23.07 30.69
N THR A 26 -3.97 -23.03 29.42
CA THR A 26 -3.65 -24.23 28.64
C THR A 26 -2.55 -25.06 29.31
N TRP A 27 -1.45 -24.41 29.73
CA TRP A 27 -0.38 -25.09 30.45
C TRP A 27 -0.83 -25.64 31.80
N ALA A 28 -1.69 -24.94 32.54
CA ALA A 28 -2.26 -25.44 33.80
C ALA A 28 -3.12 -26.70 33.59
N VAL A 29 -3.95 -26.72 32.53
CA VAL A 29 -4.77 -27.89 32.17
C VAL A 29 -3.90 -29.08 31.75
N ILE A 30 -2.91 -28.84 30.89
CA ILE A 30 -1.96 -29.88 30.46
C ILE A 30 -1.15 -30.42 31.65
N LEU A 31 -0.64 -29.54 32.51
CA LEU A 31 0.12 -29.91 33.71
C LEU A 31 -0.74 -30.71 34.69
N THR A 32 -2.01 -30.32 34.88
CA THR A 32 -2.96 -31.07 35.72
C THR A 32 -3.22 -32.46 35.14
N GLY A 33 -3.40 -32.57 33.83
CA GLY A 33 -3.53 -33.84 33.13
C GLY A 33 -2.29 -34.73 33.26
N LEU A 34 -1.09 -34.14 33.12
CA LEU A 34 0.19 -34.83 33.32
C LEU A 34 0.37 -35.29 34.77
N LEU A 35 -0.03 -34.50 35.76
CA LEU A 35 0.00 -34.88 37.18
C LEU A 35 -0.94 -36.05 37.47
N LEU A 36 -2.12 -36.09 36.85
CA LEU A 36 -3.05 -37.23 36.94
C LEU A 36 -2.51 -38.48 36.25
N LEU A 37 -1.74 -38.33 35.17
CA LEU A 37 -1.01 -39.44 34.53
C LEU A 37 0.19 -39.91 35.34
N ALA A 38 0.74 -39.06 36.22
CA ALA A 38 1.85 -39.38 37.11
C ALA A 38 1.42 -40.14 38.38
N ALA A 39 0.11 -40.30 38.61
CA ALA A 39 -0.38 -41.35 39.50
C ALA A 39 0.24 -42.69 39.05
N PRO A 40 0.74 -43.53 39.96
CA PRO A 40 1.48 -44.72 39.59
C PRO A 40 0.60 -45.61 38.71
N TRP A 41 0.85 -45.59 37.39
CA TRP A 41 0.16 -46.41 36.39
C TRP A 41 0.29 -47.93 36.66
N TRP A 42 1.20 -48.30 37.55
CA TRP A 42 1.40 -49.66 38.07
C TRP A 42 0.49 -50.00 39.25
N SER A 43 -0.19 -49.04 39.89
CA SER A 43 -1.03 -49.28 41.06
C SER A 43 -2.16 -50.26 40.77
N ASP A 44 -2.83 -50.11 39.62
CA ASP A 44 -3.86 -51.05 39.16
C ASP A 44 -3.28 -52.44 38.86
N LEU A 45 -2.08 -52.51 38.28
CA LEU A 45 -1.38 -53.78 38.02
C LEU A 45 -1.05 -54.48 39.33
N VAL A 46 -0.59 -53.73 40.34
CA VAL A 46 -0.26 -54.25 41.67
C VAL A 46 -1.52 -54.70 42.42
N VAL A 47 -2.63 -53.95 42.33
CA VAL A 47 -3.92 -54.36 42.89
C VAL A 47 -4.41 -55.65 42.23
N ALA A 48 -4.31 -55.76 40.90
CA ALA A 48 -4.70 -56.97 40.16
C ALA A 48 -3.82 -58.19 40.49
N VAL A 49 -2.50 -58.00 40.60
CA VAL A 49 -1.55 -59.07 40.98
C VAL A 49 -1.76 -59.48 42.45
N ALA A 50 -1.95 -58.54 43.36
CA ALA A 50 -2.21 -58.81 44.77
C ALA A 50 -3.56 -59.53 44.98
N ALA A 51 -4.62 -59.12 44.27
CA ALA A 51 -5.91 -59.81 44.32
C ALA A 51 -5.82 -61.26 43.79
N LYS A 52 -4.98 -61.50 42.76
CA LYS A 52 -4.85 -62.81 42.13
C LYS A 52 -3.95 -63.80 42.89
N TYR A 53 -2.88 -63.32 43.52
CA TYR A 53 -1.86 -64.19 44.13
C TYR A 53 -1.78 -64.10 45.65
N LEU A 54 -2.25 -63.01 46.27
CA LEU A 54 -2.16 -62.79 47.71
C LEU A 54 -3.53 -62.86 48.41
N GLU A 55 -4.63 -62.99 47.65
CA GLU A 55 -6.03 -63.00 48.14
C GLU A 55 -6.42 -61.79 49.01
N VAL A 56 -5.60 -60.73 49.04
CA VAL A 56 -5.88 -59.48 49.74
C VAL A 56 -6.64 -58.55 48.79
N LYS A 57 -7.86 -58.15 49.19
CA LYS A 57 -8.59 -57.08 48.52
C LYS A 57 -8.02 -55.72 48.95
N LEU A 58 -7.11 -55.19 48.14
CA LEU A 58 -6.71 -53.79 48.26
C LEU A 58 -7.88 -52.90 47.79
N PRO A 59 -8.09 -51.73 48.41
CA PRO A 59 -9.08 -50.77 47.91
C PRO A 59 -8.75 -50.43 46.46
N GLU A 60 -9.77 -50.43 45.59
CA GLU A 60 -9.61 -50.06 44.19
C GLU A 60 -8.99 -48.67 44.12
N ALA A 61 -7.83 -48.57 43.47
CA ALA A 61 -7.31 -47.28 43.08
C ALA A 61 -8.21 -46.80 41.94
N ASP A 62 -8.99 -45.74 42.16
CA ASP A 62 -9.76 -45.14 41.08
C ASP A 62 -8.77 -44.69 39.99
N SER A 63 -8.74 -45.41 38.87
CA SER A 63 -7.76 -45.14 37.82
C SER A 63 -8.12 -43.85 37.07
N HIS A 64 -7.59 -42.73 37.57
CA HIS A 64 -7.80 -41.41 36.97
C HIS A 64 -7.00 -41.19 35.67
N PHE A 65 -6.36 -42.23 35.13
CA PHE A 65 -5.56 -42.20 33.91
C PHE A 65 -6.35 -41.67 32.71
N GLY A 66 -7.59 -42.14 32.51
CA GLY A 66 -8.45 -41.70 31.41
C GLY A 66 -8.77 -40.20 31.47
N TRP A 67 -8.95 -39.66 32.68
CA TRP A 67 -9.16 -38.23 32.91
C TRP A 67 -7.89 -37.41 32.64
N GLY A 68 -6.73 -37.91 33.04
CA GLY A 68 -5.44 -37.28 32.76
C GLY A 68 -5.16 -37.17 31.26
N LEU A 69 -5.35 -38.27 30.51
CA LEU A 69 -5.21 -38.28 29.06
C LEU A 69 -6.21 -37.34 28.38
N GLY A 70 -7.46 -37.35 28.83
CA GLY A 70 -8.51 -36.47 28.34
C GLY A 70 -8.18 -34.99 28.50
N LEU A 71 -7.63 -34.59 29.66
CA LEU A 71 -7.23 -33.20 29.93
C LEU A 71 -6.04 -32.76 29.06
N VAL A 72 -5.05 -33.62 28.87
CA VAL A 72 -3.92 -33.32 27.97
C VAL A 72 -4.40 -33.16 26.53
N ALA A 73 -5.22 -34.09 26.04
CA ALA A 73 -5.80 -34.03 24.70
C ALA A 73 -6.65 -32.76 24.52
N LEU A 74 -7.51 -32.43 25.49
CA LEU A 74 -8.33 -31.22 25.47
C LEU A 74 -7.48 -29.95 25.43
N GLY A 75 -6.43 -29.86 26.27
CA GLY A 75 -5.52 -28.73 26.29
C GLY A 75 -4.80 -28.52 24.96
N LEU A 76 -4.34 -29.61 24.33
CA LEU A 76 -3.68 -29.58 23.03
C LEU A 76 -4.65 -29.18 21.90
N VAL A 77 -5.86 -29.77 21.85
CA VAL A 77 -6.89 -29.42 20.86
C VAL A 77 -7.27 -27.96 20.97
N TYR A 78 -7.47 -27.47 22.20
CA TYR A 78 -7.76 -26.06 22.45
C TYR A 78 -6.61 -25.16 21.99
N HIS A 79 -5.36 -25.51 22.29
CA HIS A 79 -4.19 -24.75 21.85
C HIS A 79 -4.11 -24.65 20.32
N ALA A 80 -4.25 -25.79 19.63
CA ALA A 80 -4.22 -25.87 18.18
C ALA A 80 -5.35 -25.03 17.56
N PHE A 81 -6.55 -25.11 18.13
CA PHE A 81 -7.70 -24.31 17.69
C PHE A 81 -7.43 -22.81 17.82
N VAL A 82 -6.97 -22.33 18.98
CA VAL A 82 -6.67 -20.90 19.21
C VAL A 82 -5.57 -20.41 18.28
N HIS A 83 -4.53 -21.20 18.07
CA HIS A 83 -3.44 -20.85 17.16
C HIS A 83 -3.95 -20.69 15.73
N TYR A 84 -4.67 -21.69 15.22
CA TYR A 84 -5.19 -21.72 13.85
C TYR A 84 -6.17 -20.57 13.58
N VAL A 85 -7.11 -20.32 14.50
CA VAL A 85 -8.05 -19.19 14.37
C VAL A 85 -7.30 -17.85 14.44
N GLY A 86 -6.28 -17.73 15.30
CA GLY A 86 -5.46 -16.52 15.40
C GLY A 86 -4.67 -16.22 14.11
N GLU A 87 -4.12 -17.24 13.46
CA GLU A 87 -3.45 -17.10 12.16
C GLU A 87 -4.44 -16.68 11.07
N LEU A 88 -5.62 -17.32 11.00
CA LEU A 88 -6.67 -16.95 10.05
C LEU A 88 -7.10 -15.48 10.19
N VAL A 89 -7.37 -15.03 11.42
CA VAL A 89 -7.76 -13.63 11.67
C VAL A 89 -6.62 -12.67 11.31
N SER A 90 -5.36 -13.02 11.61
CA SER A 90 -4.21 -12.18 11.30
C SER A 90 -3.96 -12.08 9.79
N ALA A 91 -4.03 -13.20 9.07
CA ALA A 91 -3.92 -13.24 7.61
C ALA A 91 -5.00 -12.38 6.96
N GLN A 92 -6.22 -12.44 7.50
CA GLN A 92 -7.32 -11.64 7.00
C GLN A 92 -7.16 -10.14 7.30
N LYS A 93 -6.72 -9.76 8.51
CA LYS A 93 -6.40 -8.36 8.83
C LYS A 93 -5.35 -7.79 7.89
N SER A 94 -4.30 -8.55 7.62
CA SER A 94 -3.27 -8.15 6.65
C SER A 94 -3.85 -7.95 5.26
N SER A 95 -4.76 -8.83 4.81
CA SER A 95 -5.46 -8.66 3.54
C SER A 95 -6.34 -7.41 3.51
N GLN A 96 -7.09 -7.14 4.58
CA GLN A 96 -7.92 -5.93 4.68
C GLN A 96 -7.08 -4.66 4.66
N VAL A 97 -5.96 -4.62 5.38
CA VAL A 97 -5.02 -3.49 5.37
C VAL A 97 -4.52 -3.24 3.94
N LEU A 98 -4.17 -4.29 3.18
CA LEU A 98 -3.74 -4.13 1.78
C LEU A 98 -4.87 -3.60 0.89
N ILE A 99 -6.12 -4.03 1.11
CA ILE A 99 -7.30 -3.52 0.38
C ILE A 99 -7.49 -2.04 0.67
N ASP A 100 -7.43 -1.64 1.94
CA ASP A 100 -7.63 -0.25 2.37
C ASP A 100 -6.50 0.65 1.83
N GLN A 101 -5.26 0.15 1.80
CA GLN A 101 -4.12 0.83 1.19
C GLN A 101 -4.32 1.07 -0.31
N LYS A 102 -4.68 0.02 -1.05
CA LYS A 102 -4.98 0.14 -2.49
C LYS A 102 -6.14 1.10 -2.77
N ALA A 103 -7.18 1.05 -1.95
CA ALA A 103 -8.32 1.96 -2.08
C ALA A 103 -7.93 3.41 -1.83
N HIS A 104 -7.07 3.67 -0.83
CA HIS A 104 -6.50 4.99 -0.59
C HIS A 104 -5.68 5.49 -1.78
N ASP A 105 -4.72 4.70 -2.24
CA ASP A 105 -3.82 5.08 -3.34
C ASP A 105 -4.58 5.29 -4.65
N ARG A 106 -5.63 4.50 -4.89
CA ARG A 106 -6.52 4.70 -6.04
C ARG A 106 -7.24 6.04 -5.98
N ARG A 107 -7.76 6.43 -4.80
CA ARG A 107 -8.37 7.76 -4.64
C ARG A 107 -7.36 8.88 -4.88
N MET A 108 -6.12 8.74 -4.41
CA MET A 108 -5.06 9.74 -4.65
C MET A 108 -4.74 9.86 -6.15
N PHE A 109 -4.70 8.74 -6.86
CA PHE A 109 -4.51 8.70 -8.31
C PHE A 109 -5.70 9.30 -9.08
N ASP A 110 -6.93 9.00 -8.66
CA ASP A 110 -8.15 9.53 -9.28
C ASP A 110 -8.24 11.05 -9.09
N GLN A 111 -7.85 11.57 -7.91
CA GLN A 111 -7.74 13.01 -7.67
C GLN A 111 -6.71 13.68 -8.58
N PHE A 112 -5.53 13.06 -8.74
CA PHE A 112 -4.53 13.56 -9.69
C PHE A 112 -5.06 13.59 -11.13
N SER A 113 -5.72 12.52 -11.55
CA SER A 113 -6.32 12.39 -12.88
C SER A 113 -7.46 13.39 -13.13
N GLY A 114 -8.14 13.82 -12.06
CA GLY A 114 -9.16 14.88 -12.11
C GLY A 114 -8.57 16.29 -12.21
N ILE A 115 -7.31 16.49 -11.82
CA ILE A 115 -6.60 17.78 -11.96
C ILE A 115 -6.06 17.91 -13.39
N VAL A 116 -5.39 16.88 -13.88
CA VAL A 116 -4.85 16.81 -15.23
C VAL A 116 -5.09 15.42 -15.79
N SER A 117 -5.84 15.34 -16.90
CA SER A 117 -6.05 14.07 -17.57
C SER A 117 -4.77 13.60 -18.26
N GLU A 118 -4.66 12.30 -18.53
CA GLU A 118 -3.54 11.73 -19.29
C GLU A 118 -3.41 12.35 -20.68
N GLU A 119 -4.55 12.58 -21.34
CA GLU A 119 -4.61 13.24 -22.63
C GLU A 119 -4.15 14.71 -22.52
N ASP A 120 -4.69 15.48 -21.57
CA ASP A 120 -4.30 16.89 -21.38
C ASP A 120 -2.81 17.03 -21.12
N LEU A 121 -2.23 16.19 -20.24
CA LEU A 121 -0.80 16.25 -19.96
C LEU A 121 0.03 15.95 -21.21
N ALA A 122 -0.34 14.92 -21.97
CA ALA A 122 0.34 14.58 -23.21
C ALA A 122 0.28 15.73 -24.23
N TRP A 123 -0.89 16.36 -24.40
CA TRP A 123 -1.05 17.52 -25.26
C TRP A 123 -0.22 18.71 -24.80
N ILE A 124 -0.18 19.01 -23.50
CA ILE A 124 0.63 20.10 -22.95
C ILE A 124 2.12 19.88 -23.25
N LEU A 125 2.62 18.68 -22.99
CA LEU A 125 4.02 18.34 -23.24
C LEU A 125 4.34 18.37 -24.75
N ALA A 126 3.43 17.87 -25.58
CA ALA A 126 3.56 17.92 -27.04
C ALA A 126 3.52 19.36 -27.59
N ASP A 127 2.67 20.25 -27.06
CA ASP A 127 2.63 21.67 -27.46
C ASP A 127 3.94 22.39 -27.09
N LEU A 128 4.47 22.11 -25.89
CA LEU A 128 5.77 22.63 -25.47
C LEU A 128 6.88 22.18 -26.43
N GLN A 129 6.89 20.92 -26.84
CA GLN A 129 7.92 20.37 -27.72
C GLN A 129 7.76 20.80 -29.19
N ASN A 130 6.53 20.82 -29.72
CA ASN A 130 6.31 21.06 -31.14
C ASN A 130 6.09 22.53 -31.50
N GLN A 131 5.51 23.31 -30.58
CA GLN A 131 5.16 24.72 -30.84
C GLN A 131 5.99 25.70 -30.01
N HIS A 132 6.80 25.20 -29.07
CA HIS A 132 7.50 26.02 -28.08
C HIS A 132 6.57 27.04 -27.41
N ALA A 133 5.33 26.62 -27.16
CA ALA A 133 4.28 27.48 -26.64
C ALA A 133 3.34 26.73 -25.70
N TYR A 134 2.71 27.47 -24.80
CA TYR A 134 1.57 26.99 -24.01
C TYR A 134 0.63 28.16 -23.68
N VAL A 135 -0.61 27.85 -23.29
CA VAL A 135 -1.57 28.86 -22.83
C VAL A 135 -1.68 28.88 -21.30
N SER A 136 -2.14 30.01 -20.76
CA SER A 136 -2.29 30.23 -19.31
C SER A 136 -3.02 29.09 -18.58
N ARG A 137 -4.04 28.49 -19.22
CA ARG A 137 -4.78 27.36 -18.66
C ARG A 137 -3.89 26.11 -18.50
N GLN A 138 -3.11 25.78 -19.52
CA GLN A 138 -2.17 24.64 -19.48
C GLN A 138 -1.12 24.83 -18.38
N GLY A 139 -0.58 26.05 -18.24
CA GLY A 139 0.34 26.40 -17.16
C GLY A 139 -0.26 26.17 -15.78
N ARG A 140 -1.52 26.58 -15.55
CA ARG A 140 -2.24 26.33 -14.29
C ARG A 140 -2.45 24.84 -14.00
N HIS A 141 -2.81 24.05 -15.02
CA HIS A 141 -2.96 22.59 -14.84
C HIS A 141 -1.64 21.95 -14.39
N LEU A 142 -0.50 22.36 -14.95
CA LEU A 142 0.82 21.88 -14.49
C LEU A 142 1.12 22.32 -13.06
N ASP A 143 0.84 23.59 -12.71
CA ASP A 143 1.04 24.09 -11.34
C ASP A 143 0.20 23.29 -10.32
N ASP A 144 -1.05 23.00 -10.65
CA ASP A 144 -1.96 22.22 -9.79
C ASP A 144 -1.53 20.75 -9.69
N ALA A 145 -1.08 20.15 -10.79
CA ALA A 145 -0.53 18.80 -10.81
C ALA A 145 0.73 18.67 -9.94
N VAL A 146 1.67 19.62 -10.04
CA VAL A 146 2.87 19.71 -9.20
C VAL A 146 2.49 19.85 -7.73
N ARG A 147 1.56 20.77 -7.43
CA ARG A 147 1.09 20.99 -6.06
C ARG A 147 0.52 19.72 -5.46
N HIS A 148 -0.31 18.98 -6.21
CA HIS A 148 -0.90 17.73 -5.74
C HIS A 148 0.17 16.66 -5.51
N LEU A 149 1.02 16.35 -6.49
CA LEU A 149 2.01 15.27 -6.37
C LEU A 149 3.04 15.48 -5.25
N LEU A 150 3.32 16.75 -4.90
CA LEU A 150 4.29 17.11 -3.87
C LEU A 150 3.65 17.48 -2.53
N ALA A 151 2.31 17.55 -2.44
CA ALA A 151 1.63 17.89 -1.21
C ALA A 151 1.77 16.77 -0.17
N PRO A 152 2.01 17.09 1.12
CA PRO A 152 1.97 16.11 2.20
C PRO A 152 0.61 15.39 2.33
N ALA A 153 -0.48 16.06 1.94
CA ALA A 153 -1.84 15.51 2.00
C ALA A 153 -2.13 14.47 0.90
N SER A 154 -1.35 14.45 -0.17
CA SER A 154 -1.55 13.59 -1.35
C SER A 154 -0.56 12.42 -1.39
N GLN A 155 -0.16 11.94 -0.22
CA GLN A 155 0.79 10.84 -0.12
C GLN A 155 0.12 9.49 -0.40
N PHE A 156 0.79 8.71 -1.24
CA PHE A 156 0.50 7.30 -1.46
C PHE A 156 1.09 6.48 -0.31
N ILE A 157 0.38 5.44 0.09
CA ILE A 157 0.81 4.51 1.13
C ILE A 157 1.81 3.50 0.54
N ASP A 158 1.59 3.03 -0.69
CA ASP A 158 2.58 2.21 -1.38
C ASP A 158 3.83 3.03 -1.69
N ALA A 159 4.97 2.57 -1.16
CA ALA A 159 6.24 3.28 -1.28
C ALA A 159 6.73 3.39 -2.73
N GLN A 160 6.43 2.42 -3.59
CA GLN A 160 6.85 2.45 -4.99
C GLN A 160 6.05 3.50 -5.76
N VAL A 161 4.74 3.52 -5.54
CA VAL A 161 3.86 4.55 -6.11
C VAL A 161 4.24 5.93 -5.60
N GLN A 162 4.48 6.07 -4.28
CA GLN A 162 4.88 7.33 -3.67
C GLN A 162 6.20 7.87 -4.22
N ASN A 163 7.17 6.99 -4.45
CA ASN A 163 8.45 7.39 -5.03
C ASN A 163 8.26 7.86 -6.48
N ALA A 164 7.55 7.08 -7.30
CA ALA A 164 7.28 7.44 -8.69
C ALA A 164 6.50 8.77 -8.81
N ALA A 165 5.51 8.99 -7.93
CA ALA A 165 4.75 10.24 -7.86
C ALA A 165 5.64 11.45 -7.52
N ARG A 166 6.58 11.31 -6.55
CA ARG A 166 7.53 12.38 -6.21
C ARG A 166 8.51 12.67 -7.33
N THR A 167 9.01 11.62 -8.00
CA THR A 167 9.92 11.78 -9.14
C THR A 167 9.22 12.54 -10.27
N LEU A 168 7.98 12.18 -10.62
CA LEU A 168 7.17 12.92 -11.57
C LEU A 168 6.93 14.36 -11.12
N GLY A 169 6.47 14.57 -9.88
CA GLY A 169 6.20 15.90 -9.34
C GLY A 169 7.43 16.81 -9.34
N ALA A 170 8.62 16.25 -9.06
CA ALA A 170 9.88 16.99 -9.12
C ALA A 170 10.24 17.40 -10.56
N SER A 171 10.11 16.47 -11.52
CA SER A 171 10.38 16.73 -12.93
C SER A 171 9.43 17.79 -13.51
N LEU A 172 8.12 17.67 -13.27
CA LEU A 172 7.13 18.67 -13.69
C LEU A 172 7.40 20.05 -13.07
N ARG A 173 7.82 20.10 -11.80
CA ARG A 173 8.21 21.35 -11.15
C ARG A 173 9.43 21.99 -11.81
N GLU A 174 10.43 21.18 -12.20
CA GLU A 174 11.61 21.69 -12.88
C GLU A 174 11.26 22.26 -14.26
N LEU A 175 10.50 21.52 -15.06
CA LEU A 175 9.96 21.99 -16.34
C LEU A 175 9.16 23.30 -16.15
N ARG A 176 8.31 23.36 -15.12
CA ARG A 176 7.50 24.53 -14.84
C ARG A 176 8.33 25.75 -14.44
N ASN A 177 9.31 25.57 -13.56
CA ASN A 177 10.23 26.64 -13.16
C ASN A 177 10.98 27.16 -14.39
N TRP A 178 11.50 26.29 -15.23
CA TRP A 178 12.23 26.69 -16.44
C TRP A 178 11.32 27.44 -17.42
N THR A 179 10.12 26.93 -17.70
CA THR A 179 9.15 27.61 -18.59
C THR A 179 8.67 28.96 -18.02
N SER A 180 8.65 29.14 -16.70
CA SER A 180 8.30 30.43 -16.09
C SER A 180 9.35 31.53 -16.31
N LEU A 181 10.60 31.15 -16.53
CA LEU A 181 11.72 32.07 -16.74
C LEU A 181 12.00 32.35 -18.21
N ASN A 182 11.66 31.41 -19.10
CA ASN A 182 12.05 31.45 -20.50
C ASN A 182 10.89 31.66 -21.48
N PHE A 183 9.64 31.62 -21.01
CA PHE A 183 8.49 31.89 -21.86
C PHE A 183 7.88 33.26 -21.58
N PHE A 184 7.55 33.96 -22.65
CA PHE A 184 7.05 35.32 -22.61
C PHE A 184 5.69 35.40 -23.30
N VAL A 185 4.86 36.36 -22.87
CA VAL A 185 3.56 36.60 -23.49
C VAL A 185 3.76 36.98 -24.95
N HIS A 186 3.04 36.32 -25.85
CA HIS A 186 3.08 36.58 -27.28
C HIS A 186 1.68 36.67 -27.87
N GLY A 187 1.43 37.74 -28.63
CA GLY A 187 0.13 38.04 -29.24
C GLY A 187 -0.86 38.72 -28.30
N ALA A 188 -2.07 38.95 -28.81
CA ALA A 188 -3.17 39.52 -28.03
C ALA A 188 -3.74 38.51 -27.03
N GLN A 189 -4.42 39.03 -26.00
CA GLN A 189 -5.19 38.20 -25.08
C GLN A 189 -6.28 37.45 -25.84
N ARG A 190 -6.45 36.16 -25.53
CA ARG A 190 -7.46 35.30 -26.14
C ARG A 190 -8.86 35.62 -25.59
N GLU A 191 -9.89 35.19 -26.32
CA GLU A 191 -11.30 35.33 -25.89
C GLU A 191 -11.60 34.65 -24.55
N ASP A 192 -10.85 33.59 -24.22
CA ASP A 192 -10.93 32.89 -22.92
C ASP A 192 -10.23 33.65 -21.77
N GLY A 193 -9.73 34.86 -22.02
CA GLY A 193 -9.00 35.68 -21.07
C GLY A 193 -7.56 35.22 -20.83
N GLY A 194 -7.10 34.14 -21.47
CA GLY A 194 -5.76 33.60 -21.33
C GLY A 194 -4.72 34.29 -22.23
N TYR A 195 -3.48 34.27 -21.77
CA TYR A 195 -2.31 34.60 -22.59
C TYR A 195 -1.68 33.33 -23.17
N ARG A 196 -1.17 33.46 -24.40
CA ARG A 196 -0.22 32.50 -25.00
C ARG A 196 1.18 32.91 -24.58
N PHE A 197 1.95 31.94 -24.12
CA PHE A 197 3.34 32.08 -23.77
C PHE A 197 4.18 31.33 -24.79
N CYS A 198 5.23 31.95 -25.31
CA CYS A 198 6.16 31.33 -26.27
C CYS A 198 7.59 31.42 -25.74
N LEU A 199 8.41 30.42 -26.04
CA LEU A 199 9.85 30.46 -25.80
C LEU A 199 10.46 31.60 -26.62
N TYR A 200 11.03 32.60 -25.93
CA TYR A 200 11.71 33.77 -26.53
C TYR A 200 11.16 34.18 -27.92
N PRO A 201 9.97 34.78 -28.01
CA PRO A 201 9.26 34.96 -29.29
C PRO A 201 10.07 35.76 -30.33
N ASP A 202 10.90 36.71 -29.90
CA ASP A 202 11.76 37.50 -30.79
C ASP A 202 12.92 36.68 -31.39
N LEU A 203 13.34 35.62 -30.70
CA LEU A 203 14.40 34.71 -31.12
C LEU A 203 13.87 33.49 -31.90
N ASN A 204 12.56 33.25 -31.85
CA ASN A 204 11.92 32.11 -32.50
C ASN A 204 11.88 32.31 -34.03
N PRO A 205 12.48 31.44 -34.85
CA PRO A 205 12.48 31.59 -36.32
C PRO A 205 11.09 31.58 -36.98
N ASP A 206 10.10 30.93 -36.35
CA ASP A 206 8.74 30.83 -36.89
C ASP A 206 7.87 32.06 -36.58
N LEU A 207 8.27 32.85 -35.57
CA LEU A 207 7.51 34.02 -35.09
C LEU A 207 8.24 35.34 -35.38
N GLY A 208 9.57 35.32 -35.27
CA GLY A 208 10.45 36.46 -35.44
C GLY A 208 11.23 36.43 -36.75
N ARG A 209 12.30 37.22 -36.79
CA ARG A 209 13.31 37.21 -37.85
C ARG A 209 14.69 37.27 -37.20
N PRO A 210 15.05 36.25 -36.40
CA PRO A 210 16.30 36.25 -35.66
C PRO A 210 17.49 36.30 -36.62
N THR A 211 18.56 36.93 -36.17
CA THR A 211 19.88 36.78 -36.79
C THR A 211 20.39 35.34 -36.64
N GLU A 212 21.46 35.00 -37.34
CA GLU A 212 22.10 33.68 -37.22
C GLU A 212 22.56 33.40 -35.79
N GLU A 213 23.17 34.39 -35.12
CA GLU A 213 23.62 34.27 -33.73
C GLU A 213 22.45 34.06 -32.76
N GLU A 214 21.35 34.79 -32.95
CA GLU A 214 20.12 34.64 -32.16
C GLU A 214 19.45 33.28 -32.38
N SER A 215 19.50 32.76 -33.62
CA SER A 215 18.98 31.43 -33.95
C SER A 215 19.78 30.32 -33.25
N VAL A 216 21.11 30.45 -33.20
CA VAL A 216 21.98 29.53 -32.44
C VAL A 216 21.64 29.60 -30.95
N ARG A 217 21.43 30.80 -30.41
CA ARG A 217 21.03 30.99 -29.00
C ARG A 217 19.67 30.37 -28.72
N TYR A 218 18.69 30.55 -29.59
CA TYR A 218 17.37 29.94 -29.49
C TYR A 218 17.46 28.41 -29.51
N GLY A 219 18.29 27.84 -30.39
CA GLY A 219 18.53 26.40 -30.47
C GLY A 219 18.95 25.79 -29.13
N ARG A 220 19.83 26.47 -28.37
CA ARG A 220 20.23 26.01 -27.02
C ARG A 220 19.05 25.98 -26.05
N PHE A 221 18.19 27.01 -26.07
CA PHE A 221 16.99 27.01 -25.23
C PHE A 221 15.99 25.93 -25.63
N ALA A 222 15.85 25.66 -26.93
CA ALA A 222 15.00 24.58 -27.42
C ALA A 222 15.52 23.21 -26.98
N GLU A 223 16.83 22.95 -27.08
CA GLU A 223 17.46 21.72 -26.58
C GLU A 223 17.23 21.52 -25.08
N GLU A 224 17.40 22.58 -24.27
CA GLU A 224 17.10 22.52 -22.84
C GLU A 224 15.62 22.22 -22.56
N LEU A 225 14.70 22.83 -23.32
CA LEU A 225 13.27 22.56 -23.22
C LEU A 225 12.97 21.09 -23.53
N TYR A 226 13.50 20.56 -24.63
CA TYR A 226 13.31 19.17 -25.03
C TYR A 226 13.77 18.21 -23.96
N ALA A 227 14.97 18.39 -23.41
CA ALA A 227 15.48 17.54 -22.33
C ALA A 227 14.54 17.51 -21.12
N LYS A 228 13.92 18.65 -20.76
CA LYS A 228 12.98 18.73 -19.64
C LYS A 228 11.61 18.12 -19.96
N VAL A 229 11.13 18.30 -21.19
CA VAL A 229 9.87 17.68 -21.65
C VAL A 229 10.01 16.17 -21.72
N ASP A 230 11.13 15.67 -22.26
CA ASP A 230 11.41 14.24 -22.37
C ASP A 230 11.54 13.60 -20.98
N ASP A 231 12.26 14.21 -20.03
CA ASP A 231 12.32 13.71 -18.66
C ASP A 231 10.92 13.67 -18.01
N ALA A 232 10.11 14.72 -18.17
CA ALA A 232 8.74 14.74 -17.64
C ALA A 232 7.87 13.63 -18.25
N ASN A 233 7.96 13.41 -19.57
CA ASN A 233 7.28 12.32 -20.27
C ASN A 233 7.72 10.95 -19.75
N ASP A 234 9.02 10.72 -19.61
CA ASP A 234 9.59 9.47 -19.10
C ASP A 234 9.13 9.19 -17.67
N LYS A 235 9.19 10.20 -16.78
CA LYS A 235 8.72 10.05 -15.39
C LYS A 235 7.23 9.82 -15.32
N TYR A 236 6.45 10.42 -16.22
CA TYR A 236 5.02 10.17 -16.31
C TYR A 236 4.72 8.72 -16.73
N GLY A 237 5.43 8.20 -17.74
CA GLY A 237 5.35 6.80 -18.15
C GLY A 237 5.73 5.82 -17.02
N GLN A 238 6.79 6.12 -16.27
CA GLN A 238 7.20 5.34 -15.09
C GLN A 238 6.14 5.37 -13.99
N PHE A 239 5.54 6.53 -13.72
CA PHE A 239 4.45 6.66 -12.76
C PHE A 239 3.22 5.85 -13.18
N ARG A 240 2.78 5.96 -14.44
CA ARG A 240 1.62 5.23 -14.98
C ARG A 240 1.84 3.72 -14.97
N SER A 241 3.01 3.24 -15.39
CA SER A 241 3.35 1.82 -15.34
C SER A 241 3.37 1.28 -13.90
N THR A 242 3.88 2.06 -12.94
CA THR A 242 3.87 1.70 -11.52
C THR A 242 2.44 1.61 -10.97
N ILE A 243 1.58 2.59 -11.26
CA ILE A 243 0.16 2.57 -10.89
C ILE A 243 -0.53 1.33 -11.45
N LYS A 244 -0.34 1.02 -12.74
CA LYS A 244 -0.92 -0.17 -13.37
C LYS A 244 -0.44 -1.45 -12.68
N ARG A 245 0.85 -1.56 -12.37
CA ARG A 245 1.42 -2.74 -11.71
C ARG A 245 0.93 -2.94 -10.28
N VAL A 246 0.81 -1.86 -9.50
CA VAL A 246 0.49 -1.94 -8.06
C VAL A 246 -1.03 -1.94 -7.80
N LEU A 247 -1.79 -1.16 -8.56
CA LEU A 247 -3.22 -0.91 -8.30
C LEU A 247 -4.18 -1.65 -9.25
N ALA A 248 -3.72 -2.20 -10.39
CA ALA A 248 -4.58 -2.96 -11.30
C ALA A 248 -4.69 -4.46 -10.98
N ALA A 249 -3.96 -4.94 -9.97
CA ALA A 249 -4.12 -6.26 -9.36
C ALA A 249 -5.08 -6.19 -8.17
#